data_AF-A0A7C6QI28-F1
#
_entry.id   AF-A0A7C6QI28-F1
#
_cell.length_a   1.000
_cell.length_b   1.000
_cell.length_c   1.000
_cell.angle_alpha   90.00
_cell.angle_beta   90.00
_cell.angle_gamma   90.00
#
_symmetry.space_group_name_H-M   'P 1'
#
loop_
_entity.id
_entity.type
_entity.pdbx_description
1 polymer ?
#
loop_
_entity_poly.entity_id
_entity_poly.type
_entity_poly.pdbx_seq_one_letter_code
_entity_poly.pdbx_strand_id
1 'polypeptide(L)'
;MNIKPSAAGRETLTYFVVTFAISWGGILILAGPYGLPATPEIAEKAWPIVFTPFFLGPITAGLLLTGLFSGRAGFRELGARLGKWRVGPGWYAVALLTAPLLVGALDL
;
A
#
# COMPACT_ATOMS: atom_id res chain seq x y z
N MET A 1 1.22 34.71 8.37
CA MET A 1 0.46 33.69 9.12
C MET A 1 1.36 32.46 9.27
N ASN A 2 1.87 32.17 10.47
CA ASN A 2 2.81 31.06 10.69
C ASN A 2 2.02 29.82 11.15
N ILE A 3 1.67 28.94 10.22
CA ILE A 3 0.93 27.71 10.53
C ILE A 3 1.94 26.63 10.93
N LYS A 4 2.07 26.40 12.24
CA LYS A 4 2.83 25.25 12.74
C LYS A 4 2.02 23.97 12.48
N PRO A 5 2.65 22.88 12.00
CA PRO A 5 1.95 21.64 11.75
C PRO A 5 1.39 21.04 13.05
N SER A 6 0.17 20.52 13.01
CA SER A 6 -0.43 19.75 14.10
C SER A 6 0.29 18.42 14.28
N ALA A 7 0.14 17.77 15.45
CA ALA A 7 0.71 16.45 15.70
C ALA A 7 0.26 15.42 14.63
N ALA A 8 -1.03 15.41 14.31
CA ALA A 8 -1.60 14.57 13.25
C ALA A 8 -0.98 14.82 11.86
N GLY A 9 -0.69 16.09 11.54
CA GLY A 9 -0.01 16.43 10.28
C GLY A 9 1.41 15.86 10.21
N ARG A 10 2.15 15.88 11.33
CA ARG A 10 3.50 15.29 11.40
C ARG A 10 3.46 13.77 11.30
N GLU A 11 2.54 13.11 11.97
CA GLU A 11 2.37 11.65 11.91
C GLU A 11 2.04 11.18 10.49
N THR A 12 1.13 11.90 9.81
CA THR A 12 0.75 11.63 8.43
C THR A 12 1.93 11.82 7.47
N LEU A 13 2.68 12.92 7.61
CA LEU A 13 3.89 13.14 6.81
C LEU A 13 4.92 12.04 7.06
N THR A 14 5.12 11.64 8.32
CA THR A 14 6.04 10.56 8.69
C THR A 14 5.64 9.25 8.01
N TYR A 15 4.34 8.94 7.97
CA TYR A 15 3.84 7.77 7.25
C TYR A 15 4.22 7.79 5.77
N PHE A 16 4.01 8.89 5.06
CA PHE A 16 4.36 8.97 3.64
C PHE A 16 5.87 8.88 3.41
N VAL A 17 6.67 9.56 4.23
CA VAL A 17 8.13 9.53 4.12
C VAL A 17 8.67 8.12 4.35
N VAL A 18 8.22 7.45 5.42
CA VAL A 18 8.65 6.07 5.74
C VAL A 18 8.18 5.08 4.67
N THR A 19 6.93 5.19 4.22
CA THR A 19 6.38 4.36 3.13
C THR A 19 7.21 4.51 1.85
N PHE A 20 7.49 5.76 1.45
CA PHE A 20 8.30 6.06 0.28
C PHE A 20 9.70 5.47 0.41
N ALA A 21 10.36 5.70 1.54
CA ALA A 21 11.71 5.21 1.79
C ALA A 21 11.79 3.68 1.75
N ILE A 22 10.83 2.97 2.34
CA ILE A 22 10.81 1.50 2.32
C ILE A 22 10.54 0.97 0.90
N SER A 23 9.54 1.50 0.21
CA SER A 23 9.22 1.06 -1.16
C SER A 23 10.36 1.34 -2.13
N TRP A 24 10.83 2.60 -2.20
CA TRP A 24 11.91 2.96 -3.13
C TRP A 24 13.25 2.37 -2.74
N GLY A 25 13.56 2.31 -1.44
CA GLY A 25 14.76 1.63 -0.96
C GLY A 25 14.76 0.15 -1.36
N GLY A 26 13.65 -0.56 -1.18
CA GLY A 26 13.51 -1.95 -1.61
C GLY A 26 13.62 -2.13 -3.12
N ILE A 27 12.98 -1.26 -3.91
CA ILE A 27 13.11 -1.26 -5.38
C ILE A 27 14.56 -1.07 -5.80
N LEU A 28 15.27 -0.08 -5.25
CA LEU A 28 16.66 0.20 -5.61
C LEU A 28 17.60 -0.93 -5.22
N ILE A 29 17.39 -1.57 -4.06
CA ILE A 29 18.16 -2.74 -3.62
C ILE A 29 17.94 -3.92 -4.56
N LEU A 30 16.70 -4.22 -4.95
CA LEU A 30 16.39 -5.36 -5.82
C LEU A 30 16.72 -5.10 -7.30
N ALA A 31 16.70 -3.84 -7.74
CA ALA A 31 17.03 -3.47 -9.11
C ALA A 31 18.48 -3.79 -9.48
N GLY A 32 19.41 -3.81 -8.53
CA GLY A 32 20.81 -4.19 -8.77
C GLY A 32 20.94 -5.63 -9.28
N PRO A 33 20.54 -6.66 -8.51
CA PRO A 33 20.67 -8.06 -8.91
C PRO A 33 19.61 -8.54 -9.91
N TYR A 34 18.41 -7.94 -9.94
CA TYR A 34 17.29 -8.44 -10.74
C TYR A 34 16.85 -7.52 -11.90
N GLY A 35 17.41 -6.31 -11.98
CA GLY A 35 16.94 -5.28 -12.92
C GLY A 35 15.61 -4.66 -12.48
N LEU A 36 15.25 -3.53 -13.09
CA LEU A 36 13.89 -2.98 -12.96
C LEU A 36 12.94 -3.81 -13.85
N PRO A 37 11.70 -4.08 -13.40
CA PRO A 37 10.70 -4.80 -14.19
C PRO A 37 10.09 -3.86 -15.25
N ALA A 38 10.95 -3.22 -16.04
CA ALA A 38 10.59 -2.29 -17.11
C ALA A 38 10.28 -3.02 -18.43
N THR A 39 10.60 -4.31 -18.51
CA THR A 39 10.28 -5.19 -19.64
C THR A 39 9.49 -6.42 -19.17
N PRO A 40 8.60 -6.98 -20.02
CA PRO A 40 7.82 -8.17 -19.68
C PRO A 40 8.71 -9.37 -19.31
N GLU A 41 9.85 -9.51 -19.97
CA GLU A 41 10.77 -10.64 -19.80
C GLU A 41 11.48 -10.64 -18.43
N ILE A 42 11.83 -9.45 -17.91
CA ILE A 42 12.36 -9.29 -16.55
C ILE A 42 11.24 -9.47 -15.52
N ALA A 43 10.06 -8.92 -15.81
CA ALA A 43 8.89 -9.05 -14.95
C ALA A 43 8.53 -10.52 -14.74
N GLU A 44 8.37 -11.32 -15.80
CA GLU A 44 7.99 -12.74 -15.71
C GLU A 44 9.01 -13.59 -14.95
N LYS A 45 10.32 -13.38 -15.16
CA LYS A 45 11.38 -14.16 -14.51
C LYS A 45 11.51 -13.90 -13.00
N ALA A 46 11.18 -12.70 -12.54
CA ALA A 46 11.47 -12.25 -11.18
C ALA A 46 10.23 -11.76 -10.42
N TRP A 47 9.03 -12.06 -10.93
CA TRP A 47 7.79 -11.38 -10.54
C TRP A 47 7.46 -11.37 -9.04
N PRO A 48 7.61 -12.44 -8.24
CA PRO A 48 7.23 -12.33 -6.84
C PRO A 48 8.26 -11.51 -6.06
N ILE A 49 9.54 -11.59 -6.42
CA ILE A 49 10.63 -10.93 -5.69
C ILE A 49 10.66 -9.43 -5.99
N VAL A 50 10.66 -9.06 -7.28
CA VAL A 50 10.86 -7.67 -7.71
C VAL A 50 9.64 -6.80 -7.44
N PHE A 51 8.43 -7.37 -7.42
CA PHE A 51 7.22 -6.62 -7.07
C PHE A 51 6.94 -6.55 -5.56
N THR A 52 7.56 -7.39 -4.74
CA THR A 52 7.34 -7.40 -3.28
C THR A 52 7.51 -6.01 -2.62
N PRO A 53 8.57 -5.22 -2.91
CA PRO A 53 8.73 -3.88 -2.32
C PRO A 53 7.59 -2.88 -2.64
N PHE A 54 6.93 -3.05 -3.79
CA PHE A 54 5.80 -2.18 -4.18
C PHE A 54 4.60 -2.36 -3.23
N PHE A 55 4.42 -3.56 -2.69
CA PHE A 55 3.33 -3.86 -1.76
C PHE A 55 3.74 -3.70 -0.29
N LEU A 56 5.00 -4.02 0.03
CA LEU A 56 5.45 -4.03 1.43
C LEU A 56 5.58 -2.64 2.02
N GLY A 57 5.93 -1.60 1.26
CA GLY A 57 6.14 -0.25 1.81
C GLY A 57 4.98 0.27 2.67
N PRO A 58 3.75 0.41 2.15
CA PRO A 58 2.64 0.94 2.92
C PRO A 58 2.21 0.02 4.07
N ILE A 59 2.32 -1.31 3.90
CA ILE A 59 1.98 -2.29 4.94
C ILE A 59 2.98 -2.20 6.10
N THR A 60 4.28 -2.29 5.81
CA THR A 60 5.35 -2.25 6.82
C THR A 60 5.40 -0.90 7.52
N ALA A 61 5.32 0.22 6.79
CA ALA A 61 5.24 1.55 7.37
C ALA A 61 4.00 1.73 8.26
N GLY A 62 2.84 1.25 7.79
CA GLY A 62 1.59 1.31 8.54
C GLY A 62 1.66 0.54 9.86
N LEU A 63 2.15 -0.69 9.84
CA LEU A 63 2.29 -1.51 11.06
C LEU A 63 3.37 -0.94 12.00
N LEU A 64 4.52 -0.53 11.45
CA LEU A 64 5.61 0.07 12.23
C LEU A 64 5.14 1.33 12.97
N LEU A 65 4.52 2.27 12.25
CA LEU A 65 4.08 3.53 12.83
C LEU A 65 2.84 3.35 13.72
N THR A 66 1.98 2.37 13.46
CA THR A 66 0.92 1.98 14.40
C THR A 66 1.52 1.55 15.74
N GLY A 67 2.57 0.74 15.71
CA GLY A 67 3.30 0.33 16.91
C GLY A 67 3.99 1.50 17.61
N LEU A 68 4.67 2.38 16.86
CA LEU A 68 5.43 3.50 17.43
C LEU A 68 4.55 4.61 18.01
N PHE A 69 3.45 4.97 17.34
CA PHE A 69 2.61 6.09 17.78
C PHE A 69 1.43 5.66 18.66
N SER A 70 0.88 4.47 18.44
CA SER A 70 -0.36 4.02 19.12
C SER A 70 -0.18 2.74 19.95
N GLY A 71 0.98 2.09 19.90
CA GLY A 71 1.29 0.89 20.67
C GLY A 71 0.28 -0.24 20.47
N ARG A 72 0.07 -1.03 21.53
CA ARG A 72 -0.84 -2.19 21.50
C ARG A 72 -2.31 -1.81 21.32
N ALA A 73 -2.70 -0.61 21.76
CA ALA A 73 -4.05 -0.09 21.56
C ALA A 73 -4.32 0.17 20.07
N GLY A 74 -3.33 0.68 19.33
CA GLY A 74 -3.42 0.90 17.88
C GLY A 74 -3.67 -0.39 17.10
N PHE A 75 -2.93 -1.47 17.41
CA PHE A 75 -3.15 -2.76 16.75
C PHE A 75 -4.52 -3.38 17.06
N ARG A 76 -5.00 -3.25 18.30
CA ARG A 76 -6.35 -3.71 18.67
C ARG A 76 -7.43 -2.96 17.90
N GLU A 77 -7.28 -1.64 17.76
CA GLU A 77 -8.20 -0.80 16.99
C GLU A 77 -8.14 -1.15 15.48
N LEU A 78 -6.94 -1.35 14.93
CA LEU A 78 -6.76 -1.78 13.53
C LEU A 78 -7.50 -3.11 13.28
N GLY A 79 -7.28 -4.13 14.13
CA GLY A 79 -7.96 -5.41 14.03
C GLY A 79 -9.48 -5.28 14.17
N ALA A 80 -9.95 -4.48 15.12
CA ALA A 80 -11.38 -4.21 15.30
C ALA A 80 -12.01 -3.53 14.09
N ARG A 81 -11.26 -2.71 13.34
CA ARG A 81 -11.73 -2.09 12.09
C ARG A 81 -11.80 -3.06 10.93
N LEU A 82 -10.83 -3.98 10.82
CA LEU A 82 -10.83 -5.00 9.77
C LEU A 82 -12.05 -5.94 9.87
N GLY A 83 -12.52 -6.22 11.08
CA GLY A 83 -13.74 -7.00 11.31
C GLY A 83 -15.05 -6.23 11.14
N LYS A 84 -15.00 -4.90 10.98
CA LYS A 84 -16.22 -4.08 10.84
C LYS A 84 -16.67 -4.06 9.38
N TRP A 85 -17.77 -4.74 9.12
CA TRP A 85 -18.47 -4.64 7.85
C TRP A 85 -19.34 -3.37 7.81
N ARG A 86 -19.17 -2.53 6.76
CA ARG A 86 -19.84 -1.21 6.67
C ARG A 86 -20.68 -1.00 5.40
N VAL A 87 -20.72 -1.99 4.50
CA VAL A 87 -21.32 -1.84 3.17
C VAL A 87 -22.23 -3.02 2.83
N GLY A 88 -23.37 -2.77 2.16
CA GLY A 88 -24.26 -3.84 1.72
C GLY A 88 -23.63 -4.73 0.63
N PRO A 89 -24.16 -5.94 0.39
CA PRO A 89 -23.65 -6.87 -0.62
C PRO A 89 -23.62 -6.27 -2.05
N GLY A 90 -24.47 -5.28 -2.35
CA GLY A 90 -24.44 -4.58 -3.64
C GLY A 90 -23.10 -3.89 -3.95
N TRP A 91 -22.35 -3.46 -2.93
CA TRP A 91 -21.00 -2.91 -3.13
C TRP A 91 -19.98 -3.95 -3.61
N TYR A 92 -20.21 -5.24 -3.35
CA TYR A 92 -19.39 -6.30 -3.93
C TYR A 92 -19.64 -6.44 -5.41
N ALA A 93 -20.90 -6.33 -5.86
CA ALA A 93 -21.20 -6.34 -7.28
C ALA A 93 -20.50 -5.17 -7.99
N VAL A 94 -20.52 -3.98 -7.41
CA VAL A 94 -19.76 -2.83 -7.95
C VAL A 94 -18.27 -3.14 -7.98
N ALA A 95 -17.66 -3.50 -6.85
CA ALA A 95 -16.23 -3.74 -6.77
C ALA A 95 -15.73 -4.87 -7.71
N LEU A 96 -16.52 -5.94 -7.85
CA LEU A 96 -16.16 -7.12 -8.65
C LEU A 96 -16.48 -6.95 -10.13
N LEU A 97 -17.54 -6.23 -10.48
CA LEU A 97 -18.01 -6.11 -11.88
C LEU A 97 -17.51 -4.86 -12.59
N THR A 98 -17.11 -3.80 -11.87
CA THR A 98 -16.63 -2.57 -12.54
C THR A 98 -15.46 -2.85 -13.48
N ALA A 99 -14.41 -3.55 -13.03
CA ALA A 99 -13.25 -3.82 -13.89
C ALA A 99 -13.59 -4.74 -15.09
N PRO A 100 -14.22 -5.92 -14.91
CA PRO A 100 -14.60 -6.77 -16.04
C PRO A 100 -15.54 -6.10 -17.05
N LEU A 101 -16.51 -5.31 -16.58
CA LEU A 101 -17.44 -4.61 -17.48
C LEU A 101 -16.74 -3.51 -18.28
N LEU A 102 -15.80 -2.77 -17.67
CA LEU A 102 -15.02 -1.76 -18.38
C LEU A 102 -14.11 -2.39 -19.42
N VAL A 103 -13.39 -3.45 -19.08
CA VAL A 103 -12.51 -4.17 -20.01
C VAL A 103 -13.33 -4.74 -21.17
N GLY A 104 -14.41 -5.48 -20.87
CA GLY A 104 -15.28 -6.05 -21.90
C GLY A 104 -16.00 -5.02 -22.78
N ALA A 105 -16.21 -3.79 -22.29
CA ALA A 105 -16.80 -2.70 -23.08
C ALA A 105 -15.77 -1.99 -23.99
N LEU A 106 -14.48 -2.01 -23.62
CA LEU A 106 -13.39 -1.39 -24.39
C LEU A 106 -12.78 -2.35 -25.43
N ASP A 107 -12.95 -3.65 -25.24
CA ASP A 107 -12.50 -4.72 -26.15
C ASP A 107 -13.56 -5.08 -27.24
N LEU A 108 -14.61 -4.25 -27.41
CA LEU A 108 -15.67 -4.36 -28.43
C LEU A 108 -15.50 -3.35 -29.58
#